data_AF-A0A7C1H054-F1
#
_entry.id   AF-A0A7C1H054-F1
#
_cell.length_a   1.000
_cell.length_b   1.000
_cell.length_c   1.000
_cell.angle_alpha   90.00
_cell.angle_beta   90.00
_cell.angle_gamma   90.00
#
_symmetry.space_group_name_H-M   'P 1'
#
loop_
_entity.id
_entity.type
_entity.pdbx_description
1 polymer ?
#
loop_
_entity_poly.entity_id
_entity_poly.type
_entity_poly.pdbx_seq_one_letter_code
_entity_poly.pdbx_strand_id
1 'polypeptide(L)'
;MRKIALFSFVVSMGLCFCLLVGNVIAKNGAKTGDGSAASKLAVVLISSKIDNAENIAAAVDERAVKIVYDYREANLKLINLTIEEIVQWKGRKVDHLVIMCHGAPGNIHLGEKEIIDLNAVKMKRENWATLGKLLNTGARIDFFGSEIGWGTDGANLISAISNLTGVAVGASKNSAGNIHDANWKLEATTDLNPVNPPINFSQLMKTPIYF
;
A
#
# COMPACT_ATOMS: atom_id res chain seq x y z
N MET A 1 27.28 -44.72 -13.21
CA MET A 1 26.22 -45.74 -13.05
C MET A 1 25.97 -45.99 -11.57
N ARG A 2 24.83 -45.53 -11.04
CA ARG A 2 24.06 -46.15 -9.95
C ARG A 2 22.67 -45.50 -9.94
N LYS A 3 21.66 -46.36 -9.83
CA LYS A 3 20.25 -46.16 -10.13
C LYS A 3 19.46 -45.79 -8.86
N ILE A 4 18.42 -44.96 -9.05
CA ILE A 4 17.06 -45.03 -8.47
C ILE A 4 16.88 -44.77 -6.96
N ALA A 5 16.02 -43.78 -6.63
CA ALA A 5 14.74 -44.02 -5.95
C ALA A 5 13.86 -42.75 -5.96
N LEU A 6 12.79 -42.76 -6.77
CA LEU A 6 11.61 -41.92 -6.55
C LEU A 6 10.80 -42.54 -5.40
N PHE A 7 10.39 -41.73 -4.43
CA PHE A 7 9.37 -42.11 -3.45
C PHE A 7 8.08 -41.35 -3.77
N SER A 8 7.10 -42.08 -4.30
CA SER A 8 5.70 -41.69 -4.30
C SER A 8 5.12 -42.02 -2.93
N PHE A 9 4.37 -41.09 -2.33
CA PHE A 9 3.45 -41.44 -1.24
C PHE A 9 2.10 -40.79 -1.49
N VAL A 10 1.15 -41.65 -1.86
CA VAL A 10 -0.28 -41.39 -1.94
C VAL A 10 -0.84 -41.64 -0.54
N VAL A 11 -1.56 -40.67 0.02
CA VAL A 11 -2.47 -40.92 1.15
C VAL A 11 -3.88 -40.59 0.68
N SER A 12 -4.59 -41.65 0.35
CA SER A 12 -6.05 -41.71 0.28
C SER A 12 -6.55 -42.21 1.62
N MET A 13 -7.36 -41.44 2.33
CA MET A 13 -8.32 -41.99 3.30
C MET A 13 -9.49 -41.04 3.44
N GLY A 14 -10.62 -41.42 2.82
CA GLY A 14 -11.88 -40.71 2.92
C GLY A 14 -12.54 -40.92 4.27
N LEU A 15 -13.28 -39.90 4.72
CA LEU A 15 -14.37 -40.07 5.66
C LEU A 15 -15.63 -39.44 5.07
N CYS A 16 -16.58 -40.32 4.79
CA CYS A 16 -17.97 -40.03 4.47
C CYS A 16 -18.65 -39.41 5.70
N PHE A 17 -19.35 -38.28 5.54
CA PHE A 17 -20.36 -37.87 6.51
C PHE A 17 -21.68 -37.59 5.78
N CYS A 18 -22.67 -38.41 6.15
CA CYS A 18 -24.00 -38.47 5.59
C CYS A 18 -24.81 -37.17 5.80
N LEU A 19 -25.68 -36.97 4.82
CA LEU A 19 -26.79 -36.01 4.78
C LEU A 19 -27.65 -36.02 6.05
N LEU A 20 -28.00 -34.83 6.52
CA LEU A 20 -29.21 -34.60 7.31
C LEU A 20 -30.00 -33.46 6.65
N VAL A 21 -31.13 -33.84 6.10
CA VAL A 21 -32.09 -32.98 5.40
C VAL A 21 -32.89 -32.23 6.46
N GLY A 22 -32.71 -30.92 6.54
CA GLY A 22 -33.53 -30.02 7.35
C GLY A 22 -34.19 -28.97 6.46
N ASN A 23 -35.47 -29.16 6.16
CA ASN A 23 -36.32 -28.18 5.49
C ASN A 23 -36.50 -26.95 6.38
N VAL A 24 -36.02 -25.78 5.94
CA VAL A 24 -36.58 -24.49 6.37
C VAL A 24 -36.94 -23.69 5.12
N ILE A 25 -38.24 -23.54 4.90
CA ILE A 25 -38.83 -22.65 3.89
C ILE A 25 -38.80 -21.23 4.47
N ALA A 26 -38.02 -20.33 3.87
CA ALA A 26 -38.25 -18.89 3.96
C ALA A 26 -38.23 -18.31 2.54
N LYS A 27 -39.39 -17.79 2.12
CA LYS A 27 -39.63 -17.21 0.80
C LYS A 27 -39.13 -15.76 0.73
N ASN A 28 -38.51 -15.47 -0.41
CA ASN A 28 -38.53 -14.23 -1.20
C ASN A 28 -37.87 -12.95 -0.68
N GLY A 29 -36.71 -12.68 -1.28
CA GLY A 29 -36.16 -11.34 -1.50
C GLY A 29 -35.02 -11.42 -2.50
N ALA A 30 -35.34 -11.42 -3.80
CA ALA A 30 -34.34 -11.36 -4.86
C ALA A 30 -33.57 -10.02 -4.80
N LYS A 31 -32.23 -10.09 -4.75
CA LYS A 31 -31.36 -9.08 -5.36
C LYS A 31 -30.26 -9.81 -6.10
N THR A 32 -30.44 -9.85 -7.41
CA THR A 32 -29.42 -10.17 -8.41
C THR A 32 -28.34 -9.10 -8.41
N GLY A 33 -27.07 -9.52 -8.45
CA GLY A 33 -25.98 -8.69 -8.98
C GLY A 33 -24.87 -8.36 -7.99
N ASP A 34 -23.88 -9.24 -7.91
CA ASP A 34 -22.46 -8.86 -7.83
C ASP A 34 -21.71 -10.02 -8.48
N GLY A 35 -21.36 -9.86 -9.76
CA GLY A 35 -20.26 -10.61 -10.32
C GLY A 35 -19.00 -10.06 -9.64
N SER A 36 -18.33 -10.91 -8.85
CA SER A 36 -17.16 -10.59 -8.04
C SER A 36 -16.27 -9.56 -8.72
N ALA A 37 -16.46 -8.29 -8.36
CA ALA A 37 -15.52 -7.24 -8.71
C ALA A 37 -14.22 -7.61 -8.00
N ALA A 38 -13.21 -8.05 -8.77
CA ALA A 38 -11.94 -8.48 -8.21
C ALA A 38 -11.43 -7.41 -7.23
N SER A 39 -11.30 -7.78 -5.95
CA SER A 39 -10.95 -6.85 -4.86
C SER A 39 -9.76 -5.99 -5.25
N LYS A 40 -9.83 -4.66 -5.08
CA LYS A 40 -8.73 -3.74 -5.42
C LYS A 40 -7.40 -4.19 -4.79
N LEU A 41 -6.31 -4.19 -5.56
CA LEU A 41 -4.98 -4.53 -5.05
C LEU A 41 -4.39 -3.29 -4.36
N ALA A 42 -4.29 -3.34 -3.04
CA ALA A 42 -3.61 -2.33 -2.27
C ALA A 42 -2.23 -2.84 -1.81
N VAL A 43 -1.24 -1.93 -1.82
CA VAL A 43 0.12 -2.18 -1.36
C VAL A 43 0.47 -1.13 -0.32
N VAL A 44 0.97 -1.56 0.83
CA VAL A 44 1.45 -0.69 1.92
C VAL A 44 2.95 -0.92 2.10
N LEU A 45 3.74 0.10 1.79
CA LEU A 45 5.18 0.13 2.01
C LEU A 45 5.46 0.95 3.26
N ILE A 46 6.22 0.40 4.19
CA ILE A 46 6.49 0.98 5.51
C ILE A 46 7.99 1.10 5.67
N SER A 47 8.49 2.32 5.87
CA SER A 47 9.91 2.55 6.14
C SER A 47 10.33 1.90 7.45
N SER A 48 11.43 1.14 7.45
CA SER A 48 12.04 0.61 8.68
C SER A 48 12.54 1.69 9.65
N LYS A 49 12.62 2.95 9.19
CA LYS A 49 13.01 4.10 10.02
C LYS A 49 11.90 4.58 10.94
N ILE A 50 10.64 4.22 10.66
CA ILE A 50 9.51 4.52 11.53
C ILE A 50 9.56 3.62 12.76
N ASP A 51 9.49 4.22 13.94
CA ASP A 51 9.42 3.45 15.18
C ASP A 51 8.17 2.57 15.20
N ASN A 52 8.31 1.32 15.64
CA ASN A 52 7.25 0.33 15.65
C ASN A 52 6.63 0.04 14.27
N ALA A 53 7.43 0.14 13.19
CA ALA A 53 7.02 -0.21 11.82
C ALA A 53 6.31 -1.59 11.71
N GLU A 54 6.76 -2.59 12.48
CA GLU A 54 6.13 -3.92 12.50
C GLU A 54 4.72 -3.90 13.10
N ASN A 55 4.43 -3.03 14.06
CA ASN A 55 3.07 -2.86 14.58
C ASN A 55 2.15 -2.24 13.53
N ILE A 56 2.66 -1.29 12.75
CA ILE A 56 1.93 -0.73 11.60
C ILE A 56 1.65 -1.84 10.58
N ALA A 57 2.66 -2.65 10.26
CA ALA A 57 2.53 -3.78 9.35
C ALA A 57 1.48 -4.79 9.84
N ALA A 58 1.44 -5.07 11.15
CA ALA A 58 0.43 -5.93 11.76
C ALA A 58 -1.00 -5.36 11.67
N ALA A 59 -1.14 -4.03 11.61
CA ALA A 59 -2.42 -3.35 11.47
C ALA A 59 -2.92 -3.22 10.02
N VAL A 60 -2.13 -3.60 9.03
CA VAL A 60 -2.55 -3.62 7.61
C VAL A 60 -3.56 -4.75 7.37
N ASP A 61 -4.64 -4.45 6.64
CA ASP A 61 -5.66 -5.43 6.22
C ASP A 61 -5.02 -6.62 5.50
N GLU A 62 -5.44 -7.84 5.84
CA GLU A 62 -4.87 -9.09 5.32
C GLU A 62 -4.97 -9.24 3.80
N ARG A 63 -5.89 -8.52 3.15
CA ARG A 63 -6.06 -8.53 1.69
C ARG A 63 -5.06 -7.62 0.97
N ALA A 64 -4.42 -6.69 1.68
CA ALA A 64 -3.38 -5.84 1.12
C ALA A 64 -2.00 -6.53 1.19
N VAL A 65 -1.12 -6.16 0.27
CA VAL A 65 0.29 -6.56 0.34
C VAL A 65 1.00 -5.56 1.23
N LYS A 66 1.69 -6.03 2.27
CA LYS A 66 2.48 -5.18 3.17
C LYS A 66 3.96 -5.53 3.09
N ILE A 67 4.81 -4.50 3.09
CA ILE A 67 6.27 -4.64 3.10
C ILE A 67 6.86 -3.59 4.02
N VAL A 68 7.68 -4.03 4.98
CA VAL A 68 8.60 -3.14 5.69
C VAL A 68 9.90 -3.10 4.90
N TYR A 69 10.26 -1.94 4.36
CA TYR A 69 11.45 -1.79 3.52
C TYR A 69 12.62 -1.20 4.32
N ASP A 70 13.85 -1.56 3.96
CA ASP A 70 15.04 -1.02 4.62
C ASP A 70 15.31 0.43 4.18
N TYR A 71 15.10 1.38 5.09
CA TYR A 71 15.36 2.81 4.87
C TYR A 71 16.79 3.12 4.42
N ARG A 72 17.78 2.33 4.84
CA ARG A 72 19.20 2.62 4.54
C ARG A 72 19.53 2.47 3.06
N GLU A 73 18.83 1.56 2.39
CA GLU A 73 19.05 1.24 0.98
C GLU A 73 17.95 1.80 0.07
N ALA A 74 16.78 2.12 0.63
CA ALA A 74 15.60 2.53 -0.11
C ALA A 74 15.86 3.71 -1.06
N ASN A 75 15.35 3.57 -2.28
CA ASN A 75 15.32 4.61 -3.28
C ASN A 75 14.18 4.33 -4.27
N LEU A 76 13.80 5.33 -5.08
CA LEU A 76 12.65 5.21 -5.98
C LEU A 76 12.79 4.06 -6.99
N LYS A 77 14.02 3.72 -7.41
CA LYS A 77 14.24 2.58 -8.31
C LYS A 77 13.94 1.25 -7.61
N LEU A 78 14.37 1.06 -6.37
CA LEU A 78 14.04 -0.13 -5.59
C LEU A 78 12.55 -0.23 -5.28
N ILE A 79 11.88 0.90 -5.00
CA ILE A 79 10.41 0.91 -4.86
C ILE A 79 9.75 0.44 -6.15
N ASN A 80 10.16 0.95 -7.32
CA ASN A 80 9.60 0.49 -8.59
C ASN A 80 9.80 -1.01 -8.81
N LEU A 81 11.00 -1.55 -8.53
CA LEU A 81 11.27 -2.99 -8.65
C LEU A 81 10.41 -3.81 -7.70
N THR A 82 10.21 -3.33 -6.47
CA THR A 82 9.33 -3.98 -5.48
C THR A 82 7.88 -4.01 -5.97
N ILE A 83 7.36 -2.90 -6.49
CA ILE A 83 6.00 -2.84 -7.04
C ILE A 83 5.87 -3.72 -8.29
N GLU A 84 6.88 -3.75 -9.15
CA GLU A 84 6.91 -4.62 -10.34
C GLU A 84 6.82 -6.10 -9.95
N GLU A 85 7.60 -6.54 -8.96
CA GLU A 85 7.54 -7.91 -8.44
C GLU A 85 6.15 -8.25 -7.89
N ILE A 86 5.53 -7.32 -7.14
CA ILE A 86 4.16 -7.51 -6.64
C ILE A 86 3.15 -7.62 -7.77
N VAL A 87 3.25 -6.77 -8.80
CA VAL A 87 2.35 -6.81 -9.96
C VAL A 87 2.50 -8.12 -10.72
N GLN A 88 3.72 -8.63 -10.90
CA GLN A 88 3.99 -9.92 -11.51
C GLN A 88 3.41 -11.07 -10.67
N TRP A 89 3.66 -11.09 -9.36
CA TRP A 89 3.16 -12.11 -8.45
C TRP A 89 1.63 -12.15 -8.37
N LYS A 90 0.98 -10.97 -8.31
CA LYS A 90 -0.48 -10.86 -8.25
C LYS A 90 -1.17 -11.00 -9.61
N GLY A 91 -0.42 -10.89 -10.71
CA GLY A 91 -0.97 -10.91 -12.07
C GLY A 91 -1.87 -9.71 -12.40
N ARG A 92 -1.74 -8.60 -11.67
CA ARG A 92 -2.55 -7.38 -11.83
C ARG A 92 -1.84 -6.14 -11.27
N LYS A 93 -2.20 -4.98 -11.80
CA LYS A 93 -1.69 -3.68 -11.36
C LYS A 93 -2.26 -3.25 -10.01
N VAL A 94 -1.57 -2.30 -9.37
CA VAL A 94 -1.93 -1.75 -8.06
C VAL A 94 -3.00 -0.67 -8.20
N ASP A 95 -4.00 -0.72 -7.34
CA ASP A 95 -5.10 0.25 -7.25
C ASP A 95 -4.85 1.32 -6.17
N HIS A 96 -4.10 0.98 -5.12
CA HIS A 96 -3.77 1.90 -4.04
C HIS A 96 -2.36 1.59 -3.51
N LEU A 97 -1.44 2.53 -3.70
CA LEU A 97 -0.10 2.47 -3.14
C LEU A 97 -0.03 3.40 -1.93
N VAL A 98 0.23 2.85 -0.74
CA VAL A 98 0.47 3.61 0.48
C VAL A 98 1.95 3.51 0.81
N ILE A 99 2.59 4.64 1.06
CA ILE A 99 3.98 4.73 1.49
C ILE A 99 4.04 5.49 2.80
N MET A 100 4.48 4.80 3.86
CA MET A 100 4.67 5.37 5.19
C MET A 100 6.15 5.63 5.39
N CYS A 101 6.52 6.90 5.51
CA CYS A 101 7.91 7.34 5.58
C CYS A 101 8.02 8.67 6.34
N HIS A 102 9.22 9.04 6.78
CA HIS A 102 9.45 10.38 7.32
C HIS A 102 9.25 11.44 6.21
N GLY A 103 8.98 12.66 6.63
CA GLY A 103 8.80 13.79 5.74
C GLY A 103 9.20 15.11 6.37
N ALA A 104 9.22 16.13 5.52
CA ALA A 104 9.30 17.53 5.88
C ALA A 104 8.52 18.34 4.83
N PRO A 105 8.25 19.65 5.03
CA PRO A 105 7.57 20.49 4.06
C PRO A 105 8.13 20.36 2.63
N GLY A 106 7.37 19.75 1.72
CA GLY A 106 7.79 19.57 0.33
C GLY A 106 8.91 18.53 0.11
N ASN A 107 9.14 17.64 1.09
CA ASN A 107 10.16 16.60 1.03
C ASN A 107 9.62 15.24 1.48
N ILE A 108 9.82 14.20 0.67
CA ILE A 108 9.62 12.80 1.07
C ILE A 108 10.99 12.21 1.43
N HIS A 109 11.16 11.67 2.63
CA HIS A 109 12.39 10.98 3.04
C HIS A 109 12.21 9.48 2.81
N LEU A 110 12.38 9.05 1.56
CA LEU A 110 12.12 7.69 1.15
C LEU A 110 13.19 6.72 1.68
N GLY A 111 14.45 7.14 1.67
CA GLY A 111 15.59 6.41 2.20
C GLY A 111 16.67 7.35 2.74
N GLU A 112 17.69 6.80 3.40
CA GLU A 112 18.75 7.57 4.06
C GLU A 112 19.44 8.58 3.12
N LYS A 113 19.58 8.21 1.84
CA LYS A 113 20.20 9.05 0.80
C LYS A 113 19.20 9.48 -0.27
N GLU A 114 17.91 9.23 -0.06
CA GLU A 114 16.85 9.50 -1.02
C GLU A 114 15.80 10.45 -0.42
N ILE A 115 16.11 11.74 -0.52
CA ILE A 115 15.15 12.82 -0.26
C ILE A 115 14.56 13.26 -1.59
N ILE A 116 13.24 13.24 -1.70
CA ILE A 116 12.51 13.61 -2.91
C ILE A 116 11.81 14.93 -2.66
N ASP A 117 12.36 15.99 -3.25
CA ASP A 117 11.73 17.28 -3.43
C ASP A 117 11.24 17.46 -4.88
N LEU A 118 10.69 18.64 -5.20
CA LEU A 118 10.21 18.96 -6.54
C LEU A 118 11.30 18.82 -7.63
N ASN A 119 12.56 19.17 -7.32
CA ASN A 119 13.66 19.06 -8.28
C ASN A 119 14.04 17.60 -8.51
N ALA A 120 14.10 16.79 -7.45
CA ALA A 120 14.32 15.36 -7.52
C ALA A 120 13.24 14.66 -8.36
N VAL A 121 11.96 15.05 -8.23
CA VAL A 121 10.87 14.55 -9.09
C VAL A 121 11.14 14.84 -10.57
N LYS A 122 11.60 16.06 -10.90
CA LYS A 122 11.94 16.45 -12.27
C LYS A 122 13.18 15.72 -12.81
N MET A 123 14.15 15.38 -11.97
CA MET A 123 15.32 14.60 -12.38
C MET A 123 14.98 13.12 -12.57
N LYS A 124 14.02 12.59 -11.81
CA LYS A 124 13.63 11.17 -11.81
C LYS A 124 12.33 10.89 -12.57
N ARG A 125 12.04 11.69 -13.61
CA ARG A 125 10.78 11.61 -14.38
C ARG A 125 10.48 10.23 -14.92
N GLU A 126 11.50 9.55 -15.44
CA GLU A 126 11.35 8.20 -15.99
C GLU A 126 11.01 7.16 -14.92
N ASN A 127 11.56 7.29 -13.71
CA ASN A 127 11.20 6.44 -12.59
C ASN A 127 9.74 6.64 -12.17
N TRP A 128 9.26 7.88 -12.09
CA TRP A 128 7.85 8.16 -11.79
C TRP A 128 6.91 7.67 -12.89
N ALA A 129 7.26 7.86 -14.16
CA ALA A 129 6.49 7.33 -15.29
C ALA A 129 6.47 5.79 -15.28
N THR A 130 7.57 5.15 -14.89
CA THR A 130 7.65 3.70 -14.71
C THR A 130 6.72 3.24 -13.59
N LEU A 131 6.72 3.93 -12.45
CA LEU A 131 5.79 3.64 -11.37
C LEU A 131 4.34 3.74 -11.85
N GLY A 132 3.99 4.82 -12.57
CA GLY A 132 2.65 5.00 -13.14
C GLY A 132 2.18 3.84 -14.02
N LYS A 133 3.08 3.22 -14.80
CA LYS A 133 2.74 2.04 -15.63
C LYS A 133 2.36 0.81 -14.81
N LEU A 134 2.80 0.73 -13.55
CA LEU A 134 2.49 -0.37 -12.63
C LEU A 134 1.16 -0.17 -11.88
N LEU A 135 0.54 1.01 -12.01
CA LEU A 135 -0.71 1.37 -11.36
C LEU A 135 -1.89 1.29 -12.35
N ASN A 136 -3.08 0.98 -11.84
CA ASN A 136 -4.31 0.99 -12.63
C ASN A 136 -4.76 2.43 -12.94
N THR A 137 -5.57 2.58 -13.99
CA THR A 137 -6.32 3.82 -14.21
C THR A 137 -7.21 4.12 -13.00
N GLY A 138 -7.14 5.34 -12.47
CA GLY A 138 -7.89 5.72 -11.27
C GLY A 138 -7.30 5.18 -9.97
N ALA A 139 -6.07 4.64 -10.00
CA ALA A 139 -5.31 4.33 -8.80
C ALA A 139 -4.89 5.61 -8.06
N ARG A 140 -4.25 5.44 -6.90
CA ARG A 140 -3.69 6.54 -6.10
C ARG A 140 -2.40 6.14 -5.38
N ILE A 141 -1.59 7.14 -5.06
CA ILE A 141 -0.41 7.05 -4.21
C ILE A 141 -0.63 7.94 -2.97
N ASP A 142 -0.50 7.38 -1.77
CA ASP A 142 -0.62 8.14 -0.54
C ASP A 142 0.66 8.09 0.27
N PHE A 143 1.18 9.27 0.61
CA PHE A 143 2.35 9.44 1.47
C PHE A 143 1.91 9.83 2.88
N PHE A 144 2.06 8.89 3.82
CA PHE A 144 1.93 9.20 5.25
C PHE A 144 3.32 9.55 5.77
N GLY A 145 3.53 10.82 6.06
CA GLY A 145 4.78 11.35 6.58
C GLY A 145 4.61 12.82 6.91
N SER A 146 5.26 13.25 8.00
CA SER A 146 5.06 14.59 8.55
C SER A 146 5.27 15.68 7.50
N GLU A 147 4.25 16.52 7.32
CA GLU A 147 4.31 17.78 6.57
C GLU A 147 4.68 17.68 5.08
N ILE A 148 4.71 16.49 4.47
CA ILE A 148 5.07 16.31 3.04
C ILE A 148 4.24 17.22 2.13
N GLY A 149 2.94 17.32 2.38
CA GLY A 149 1.98 18.13 1.63
C GLY A 149 1.87 19.58 2.10
N TRP A 150 2.69 20.02 3.05
CA TRP A 150 2.60 21.36 3.63
C TRP A 150 3.01 22.45 2.65
N GLY A 151 2.26 23.56 2.68
CA GLY A 151 2.56 24.76 1.93
C GLY A 151 2.56 24.58 0.40
N THR A 152 3.08 25.60 -0.28
CA THR A 152 3.18 25.61 -1.75
C THR A 152 4.13 24.54 -2.28
N ASP A 153 5.22 24.26 -1.57
CA ASP A 153 6.21 23.27 -1.99
C ASP A 153 5.63 21.85 -1.95
N GLY A 154 4.91 21.48 -0.88
CA GLY A 154 4.22 20.21 -0.78
C GLY A 154 3.14 20.05 -1.85
N ALA A 155 2.34 21.09 -2.10
CA ALA A 155 1.32 21.07 -3.16
C ALA A 155 1.94 20.87 -4.56
N ASN A 156 3.06 21.56 -4.84
CA ASN A 156 3.78 21.41 -6.11
C ASN A 156 4.43 20.03 -6.24
N LEU A 157 4.98 19.48 -5.15
CA LEU A 157 5.58 18.15 -5.10
C LEU A 157 4.55 17.08 -5.50
N ILE A 158 3.41 17.01 -4.80
CA ILE A 158 2.40 15.97 -5.07
C ILE A 158 1.77 16.13 -6.45
N SER A 159 1.61 17.37 -6.93
CA SER A 159 1.12 17.65 -8.28
C SER A 159 2.09 17.16 -9.35
N ALA A 160 3.40 17.36 -9.16
CA ALA A 160 4.42 16.87 -10.09
C ALA A 160 4.46 15.34 -10.15
N ILE A 161 4.34 14.67 -9.00
CA ILE A 161 4.26 13.19 -8.94
C ILE A 161 2.99 12.70 -9.64
N SER A 162 1.83 13.31 -9.36
CA SER A 162 0.54 12.96 -9.98
C SER A 162 0.61 13.09 -11.49
N ASN A 163 1.18 14.18 -12.02
CA ASN A 163 1.35 14.40 -13.45
C ASN A 163 2.24 13.35 -14.13
N LEU A 164 3.30 12.89 -13.47
CA LEU A 164 4.24 11.91 -14.05
C LEU A 164 3.73 10.48 -13.95
N THR A 165 2.97 10.16 -12.91
CA THR A 165 2.43 8.82 -12.66
C THR A 165 1.07 8.61 -13.32
N GLY A 166 0.33 9.69 -13.60
CA GLY A 166 -1.02 9.64 -14.17
C GLY A 166 -2.09 9.22 -13.16
N VAL A 167 -1.79 9.25 -11.87
CA VAL A 167 -2.70 8.83 -10.78
C VAL A 167 -2.84 9.93 -9.73
N ALA A 168 -3.85 9.82 -8.86
CA ALA A 168 -4.02 10.75 -7.75
C ALA A 168 -2.91 10.60 -6.71
N VAL A 169 -2.55 11.69 -6.03
CA VAL A 169 -1.54 11.69 -4.97
C VAL A 169 -2.08 12.40 -3.73
N GLY A 170 -1.96 11.76 -2.57
CA GLY A 170 -2.26 12.32 -1.25
C GLY A 170 -1.03 12.41 -0.35
N ALA A 171 -0.98 13.42 0.53
CA ALA A 171 0.07 13.57 1.53
C ALA A 171 -0.44 14.29 2.80
N SER A 172 0.17 13.99 3.95
CA SER A 172 -0.11 14.70 5.20
C SER A 172 0.43 16.13 5.16
N LYS A 173 -0.36 17.10 5.63
CA LYS A 173 0.09 18.49 5.84
C LYS A 173 0.64 18.71 7.24
N ASN A 174 0.20 17.92 8.21
CA ASN A 174 0.59 18.04 9.61
C ASN A 174 1.53 16.88 10.01
N SER A 175 1.94 16.81 11.27
CA SER A 175 2.63 15.65 11.82
C SER A 175 1.81 14.37 11.61
N ALA A 176 2.44 13.34 11.07
CA ALA A 176 1.83 12.02 10.90
C ALA A 176 2.06 11.17 12.15
N GLY A 177 1.05 10.38 12.57
CA GLY A 177 1.19 9.49 13.73
C GLY A 177 0.02 9.55 14.70
N ASN A 178 0.27 9.11 15.93
CA ASN A 178 -0.70 9.06 17.03
C ASN A 178 -0.17 9.62 18.36
N ILE A 179 0.93 10.35 18.29
CA ILE A 179 1.60 11.01 19.41
C ILE A 179 1.33 12.51 19.33
N HIS A 180 1.27 13.18 20.48
CA HIS A 180 1.00 14.62 20.56
C HIS A 180 -0.25 15.00 19.73
N ASP A 181 -0.14 15.98 18.83
CA ASP A 181 -1.23 16.44 17.95
C ASP A 181 -1.18 15.79 16.54
N ALA A 182 -0.34 14.76 16.37
CA ALA A 182 -0.22 14.04 15.10
C ALA A 182 -1.47 13.22 14.78
N ASN A 183 -1.72 12.98 13.49
CA ASN A 183 -2.85 12.17 13.05
C ASN A 183 -2.56 11.43 11.74
N TRP A 184 -3.50 10.57 11.33
CA TRP A 184 -3.39 9.74 10.11
C TRP A 184 -4.18 10.31 8.94
N LYS A 185 -4.20 11.64 8.76
CA LYS A 185 -4.93 12.28 7.66
C LYS A 185 -3.99 12.68 6.53
N LEU A 186 -4.58 12.75 5.34
CA LEU A 186 -3.98 13.28 4.13
C LEU A 186 -4.76 14.54 3.75
N GLU A 187 -4.27 15.70 4.17
CA GLU A 187 -4.96 16.98 3.94
C GLU A 187 -4.51 17.68 2.65
N ALA A 188 -3.47 17.17 1.99
CA ALA A 188 -3.08 17.55 0.64
C ALA A 188 -3.45 16.42 -0.33
N THR A 189 -4.30 16.69 -1.33
CA THR A 189 -4.67 15.71 -2.36
C THR A 189 -4.72 16.37 -3.73
N THR A 190 -4.38 15.63 -4.78
CA THR A 190 -4.54 16.08 -6.18
C THR A 190 -5.90 15.69 -6.78
N ASP A 191 -6.74 15.03 -5.99
CA ASP A 191 -8.11 14.67 -6.33
C ASP A 191 -9.10 15.08 -5.21
N LEU A 192 -10.40 14.88 -5.47
CA LEU A 192 -11.48 15.18 -4.53
C LEU A 192 -11.99 13.94 -3.78
N ASN A 193 -11.37 12.78 -3.99
CA ASN A 193 -11.86 11.49 -3.51
C ASN A 193 -10.90 10.94 -2.44
N PRO A 194 -11.04 11.31 -1.15
CA PRO A 194 -10.26 10.66 -0.11
C PRO A 194 -10.60 9.16 -0.07
N VAL A 195 -9.57 8.32 0.02
CA VAL A 195 -9.70 6.86 0.16
C VAL A 195 -9.03 6.47 1.46
N ASN A 196 -9.73 5.67 2.26
CA ASN A 196 -9.14 5.13 3.48
C ASN A 196 -8.04 4.13 3.11
N PRO A 197 -6.82 4.26 3.66
CA PRO A 197 -5.79 3.25 3.45
C PRO A 197 -6.24 1.92 4.08
N PRO A 198 -5.73 0.77 3.61
CA PRO A 198 -6.03 -0.54 4.18
C PRO A 198 -5.27 -0.77 5.50
N ILE A 199 -5.32 0.19 6.43
CA ILE A 199 -4.61 0.16 7.70
C ILE A 199 -5.62 0.44 8.81
N ASN A 200 -5.73 -0.48 9.76
CA ASN A 200 -6.59 -0.34 10.92
C ASN A 200 -5.90 0.48 12.02
N PHE A 201 -5.87 1.80 11.85
CA PHE A 201 -5.23 2.71 12.81
C PHE A 201 -5.77 2.60 14.24
N SER A 202 -6.99 2.10 14.44
CA SER A 202 -7.54 1.87 15.80
C SER A 202 -6.72 0.86 16.62
N GLN A 203 -6.05 -0.08 15.94
CA GLN A 203 -5.15 -1.05 16.60
C GLN A 203 -3.86 -0.42 17.10
N LEU A 204 -3.49 0.75 16.57
CA LEU A 204 -2.25 1.43 16.90
C LEU A 204 -2.41 2.42 18.06
N MET A 205 -3.62 2.67 18.56
CA MET A 205 -3.90 3.74 19.54
C MET A 205 -3.09 3.67 20.84
N LYS A 206 -2.55 2.49 21.19
CA LYS A 206 -1.72 2.27 22.40
C LYS A 206 -0.23 2.09 22.10
N THR A 207 0.16 2.12 20.84
CA THR A 207 1.54 1.95 20.38
C THR A 207 2.01 3.28 19.82
N PRO A 208 2.89 4.01 20.53
CA PRO A 208 3.44 5.27 20.01
C PRO A 208 4.14 5.05 18.67
N ILE A 209 3.72 5.77 17.63
CA ILE A 209 4.35 5.74 16.31
C ILE A 209 4.97 7.10 16.02
N TYR A 210 6.28 7.11 15.76
CA TYR A 210 7.06 8.31 15.47
C TYR A 210 7.43 8.36 13.99
N PHE A 211 7.07 9.48 13.35
CA PHE A 211 7.44 9.89 11.99
C PHE A 211 8.38 11.08 12.03
#